data_AF-A0A847A8N5-F1
#
_entry.id   AF-A0A847A8N5-F1
#
_cell.length_a   1.000
_cell.length_b   1.000
_cell.length_c   1.000
_cell.angle_alpha   90.00
_cell.angle_beta   90.00
_cell.angle_gamma   90.00
#
_symmetry.space_group_name_H-M   'P 1'
#
loop_
_entity.id
_entity.type
_entity.pdbx_description
1 polymer ?
#
loop_
_entity_poly.entity_id
_entity_poly.type
_entity_poly.pdbx_seq_one_letter_code
_entity_poly.pdbx_strand_id
1 'polypeptide(L)'
;LALDKGGLADAGLDVYVRSGWVNFFFPSGKPDDESVRRMASELFPRIRFNREEQSHTPIKYGWKISLRAEPRQSIVSGGAMLVPLPGATPSWIEELSRPQEDYSLKFPFVIEQNFALKMPPRSEVVMPPQTAARDLERVKYSESAYHNKRRNTLTTGTKIIVSTDRAADLVSRGLAEAARRWMDYASKTIPLRVKQ
;
A
#
# COMPACT_ATOMS: atom_id res chain seq x y z
N LEU A 1 -3.26 11.84 -2.28
CA LEU A 1 -2.25 12.12 -3.34
C LEU A 1 -2.84 13.14 -4.29
N ALA A 2 -2.24 14.33 -4.39
CA ALA A 2 -2.61 15.34 -5.38
C ALA A 2 -1.52 15.40 -6.44
N LEU A 3 -1.91 15.20 -7.70
CA LEU A 3 -1.02 15.14 -8.85
C LEU A 3 -1.17 16.42 -9.68
N ASP A 4 -0.05 17.02 -10.07
CA ASP A 4 -0.02 18.18 -10.95
C ASP A 4 0.19 17.80 -12.43
N LYS A 5 0.18 18.80 -13.32
CA LYS A 5 0.40 18.58 -14.75
C LYS A 5 1.85 18.20 -15.10
N GLY A 6 2.81 18.52 -14.23
CA GLY A 6 4.23 18.19 -14.37
C GLY A 6 4.57 16.77 -13.90
N GLY A 7 3.59 16.03 -13.37
CA GLY A 7 3.78 14.68 -12.88
C GLY A 7 4.36 14.62 -11.47
N LEU A 8 4.46 15.76 -10.77
CA LEU A 8 4.82 15.81 -9.35
C LEU A 8 3.57 15.52 -8.53
N ALA A 9 3.76 14.75 -7.47
CA ALA A 9 2.68 14.38 -6.60
C ALA A 9 3.07 14.57 -5.15
N ASP A 10 2.13 15.14 -4.42
CA ASP A 10 2.27 15.41 -2.99
C ASP A 10 1.22 14.60 -2.22
N ALA A 11 1.63 13.96 -1.13
CA ALA A 11 0.81 12.98 -0.43
C ALA A 11 0.90 13.10 1.08
N GLY A 12 -0.26 13.08 1.73
CA GLY A 12 -0.36 12.57 3.10
C GLY A 12 -0.48 11.04 3.07
N LEU A 13 0.20 10.38 4.00
CA LEU A 13 0.12 8.96 4.25
C LEU A 13 -0.33 8.73 5.70
N ASP A 14 -1.41 7.98 5.87
CA ASP A 14 -1.87 7.51 7.18
C ASP A 14 -1.62 6.00 7.29
N VAL A 15 -0.84 5.59 8.29
CA VAL A 15 -0.57 4.19 8.62
C VAL A 15 -1.29 3.83 9.91
N TYR A 16 -2.12 2.80 9.86
CA TYR A 16 -2.86 2.29 11.02
C TYR A 16 -2.22 0.99 11.49
N VAL A 17 -1.55 1.03 12.62
CA VAL A 17 -0.91 -0.14 13.23
C VAL A 17 -1.77 -0.61 14.39
N ARG A 18 -2.24 -1.86 14.35
CA ARG A 18 -3.20 -2.40 15.35
C ARG A 18 -2.83 -3.79 15.83
N SER A 19 -3.20 -4.09 17.08
CA SER A 19 -3.09 -5.43 17.68
C SER A 19 -1.66 -5.98 17.57
N GLY A 20 -1.47 -7.20 17.05
CA GLY A 20 -0.16 -7.84 16.92
C GLY A 20 0.87 -7.01 16.14
N TRP A 21 0.43 -6.15 15.21
CA TRP A 21 1.33 -5.26 14.47
C TRP A 21 1.96 -4.18 15.36
N VAL A 22 1.34 -3.81 16.49
CA VAL A 22 1.93 -2.85 17.43
C VAL A 22 3.22 -3.41 18.00
N ASN A 23 3.23 -4.65 18.48
CA ASN A 23 4.43 -5.28 19.02
C ASN A 23 5.50 -5.52 17.95
N PHE A 24 5.09 -5.71 16.69
CA PHE A 24 6.00 -5.87 15.56
C PHE A 24 6.74 -4.56 15.23
N PHE A 25 6.01 -3.45 15.07
CA PHE A 25 6.62 -2.16 14.67
C PHE A 25 7.12 -1.33 15.85
N PHE A 26 6.51 -1.48 17.03
CA PHE A 26 6.78 -0.72 18.25
C PHE A 26 6.95 -1.68 19.44
N PRO A 27 8.11 -2.38 19.57
CA PRO A 27 8.32 -3.37 20.64
C PRO A 27 8.18 -2.81 22.06
N SER A 28 8.42 -1.51 22.25
CA SER A 28 8.18 -0.77 23.51
C SER A 28 6.69 -0.44 23.77
N GLY A 29 5.79 -0.82 22.86
CA GLY A 29 4.35 -0.56 22.90
C GLY A 29 3.94 0.84 22.44
N LYS A 30 4.88 1.78 22.31
CA LYS A 30 4.64 3.17 21.93
C LYS A 30 5.55 3.59 20.77
N PRO A 31 5.02 4.28 19.74
CA PRO A 31 5.84 4.88 18.70
C PRO A 31 6.64 6.07 19.25
N ASP A 32 7.86 6.16 18.77
CA ASP A 32 8.75 7.30 18.87
C ASP A 32 9.25 7.66 17.46
N ASP A 33 9.99 8.76 17.34
CA ASP A 33 10.43 9.23 16.03
C ASP A 33 11.32 8.22 15.29
N GLU A 34 12.12 7.44 16.01
CA GLU A 34 13.00 6.44 15.40
C GLU A 34 12.23 5.23 14.88
N SER A 35 11.33 4.69 15.69
CA SER A 35 10.50 3.54 15.32
C SER A 35 9.50 3.89 14.20
N VAL A 36 8.98 5.12 14.16
CA VAL A 36 8.18 5.64 13.04
C VAL A 36 9.01 5.66 11.75
N ARG A 37 10.25 6.17 11.80
CA ARG A 37 11.15 6.18 10.63
C ARG A 37 11.49 4.78 10.15
N ARG A 38 11.75 3.86 11.08
CA ARG A 38 12.02 2.45 10.77
C ARG A 38 10.81 1.79 10.10
N MET A 39 9.61 1.97 10.65
CA MET A 39 8.37 1.48 10.06
C MET A 39 8.15 2.05 8.65
N ALA A 40 8.34 3.36 8.47
CA ALA A 40 8.17 4.01 7.17
C ALA A 40 9.15 3.47 6.13
N SER A 41 10.41 3.27 6.51
CA SER A 41 11.46 2.71 5.64
C SER A 41 11.20 1.24 5.29
N GLU A 42 10.70 0.46 6.24
CA GLU A 42 10.31 -0.93 6.04
C GLU A 42 9.11 -1.04 5.08
N LEU A 43 8.04 -0.29 5.32
CA LEU A 43 6.82 -0.39 4.53
C LEU A 43 6.97 0.24 3.14
N PHE A 44 7.72 1.33 3.04
CA PHE A 44 7.81 2.16 1.84
C PHE A 44 9.26 2.49 1.46
N PRO A 45 10.08 1.47 1.12
CA PRO A 45 11.52 1.67 0.87
C PRO A 45 11.84 2.57 -0.32
N ARG A 46 10.84 2.87 -1.17
CA ARG A 46 10.98 3.67 -2.40
C ARG A 46 10.35 5.07 -2.30
N ILE A 47 9.85 5.46 -1.13
CA ILE A 47 9.17 6.74 -0.88
C ILE A 47 10.01 7.57 0.08
N ARG A 48 10.13 8.87 -0.21
CA ARG A 48 10.76 9.83 0.70
C ARG A 48 9.70 10.44 1.61
N PHE A 49 10.08 10.76 2.83
CA PHE A 49 9.18 11.37 3.81
C PHE A 49 9.80 12.66 4.36
N ASN A 50 8.98 13.68 4.53
CA ASN A 50 9.38 14.86 5.29
C ASN A 50 9.39 14.49 6.78
N ARG A 51 10.55 14.66 7.42
CA ARG A 51 10.80 14.25 8.81
C ARG A 51 10.20 15.22 9.83
N GLU A 52 9.96 16.46 9.42
CA GLU A 52 9.42 17.51 10.30
C GLU A 52 7.88 17.44 10.37
N GLU A 53 7.25 16.79 9.40
CA GLU A 53 5.80 16.62 9.29
C GLU A 53 5.36 15.18 9.59
N GLN A 54 5.72 14.70 10.78
CA GLN A 54 5.25 13.41 11.30
C GLN A 54 4.45 13.58 12.59
N SER A 55 3.40 12.78 12.75
CA SER A 55 2.65 12.71 14.00
C SER A 55 2.16 11.30 14.27
N HIS A 56 1.98 10.98 15.54
CA HIS A 56 1.40 9.72 15.96
C HIS A 56 0.33 9.98 17.02
N THR A 57 -0.81 9.33 16.88
CA THR A 57 -1.93 9.46 17.82
C THR A 57 -2.42 8.08 18.24
N PRO A 58 -2.70 7.87 19.54
CA PRO A 58 -3.25 6.60 20.00
C PRO A 58 -4.67 6.42 19.45
N ILE A 59 -5.00 5.19 19.08
CA ILE A 59 -6.34 4.78 18.66
C ILE A 59 -6.74 3.50 19.40
N LYS A 60 -7.99 3.08 19.26
CA LYS A 60 -8.44 1.81 19.83
C LYS A 60 -7.57 0.66 19.29
N TYR A 61 -6.87 -0.02 20.21
CA TYR A 61 -5.97 -1.15 19.93
C TYR A 61 -4.75 -0.82 19.06
N GLY A 62 -4.25 0.41 19.07
CA GLY A 62 -2.97 0.71 18.43
C GLY A 62 -2.73 2.20 18.15
N TRP A 63 -2.16 2.48 16.98
CA TRP A 63 -1.65 3.81 16.63
C TRP A 63 -2.04 4.21 15.21
N LYS A 64 -2.37 5.49 15.03
CA LYS A 64 -2.39 6.16 13.73
C LYS A 64 -1.11 6.97 13.59
N ILE A 65 -0.33 6.68 12.56
CA ILE A 65 0.87 7.42 12.19
C ILE A 65 0.54 8.22 10.93
N SER A 66 0.73 9.53 10.96
CA SER A 66 0.54 10.41 9.81
C SER A 66 1.89 10.95 9.35
N LEU A 67 2.17 10.80 8.06
CA LEU A 67 3.44 11.17 7.43
C LEU A 67 3.16 12.02 6.18
N ARG A 68 4.06 12.96 5.92
CA ARG A 68 4.11 13.66 4.63
C ARG A 68 5.06 12.93 3.68
N ALA A 69 4.51 12.43 2.58
CA ALA A 69 5.21 11.59 1.62
C ALA A 69 5.46 12.34 0.31
N GLU A 70 6.66 12.12 -0.23
CA GLU A 70 7.11 12.55 -1.55
C GLU A 70 7.25 11.31 -2.45
N PRO A 71 6.15 10.86 -3.08
CA PRO A 71 6.15 9.72 -3.98
C PRO A 71 6.95 10.01 -5.25
N ARG A 72 7.31 8.93 -5.96
CA ARG A 72 8.08 9.02 -7.22
C ARG A 72 7.37 9.90 -8.25
N GLN A 73 8.17 10.68 -8.98
CA GLN A 73 7.70 11.48 -10.09
C GLN A 73 7.09 10.60 -11.20
N SER A 74 6.01 11.09 -11.81
CA SER A 74 5.35 10.46 -12.95
C SER A 74 6.16 10.66 -14.23
N ILE A 75 6.06 9.73 -15.17
CA ILE A 75 6.66 9.89 -16.51
C ILE A 75 5.68 10.68 -17.38
N VAL A 76 6.09 11.84 -17.90
CA VAL A 76 5.24 12.72 -18.73
C VAL A 76 5.80 12.83 -20.14
N SER A 77 4.96 12.62 -21.16
CA SER A 77 5.35 12.76 -22.56
C SER A 77 4.13 13.07 -23.46
N GLY A 78 4.19 14.16 -24.22
CA GLY A 78 3.18 14.47 -25.26
C GLY A 78 1.72 14.52 -24.77
N GLY A 79 1.48 14.94 -23.52
CA GLY A 79 0.14 14.94 -22.90
C GLY A 79 -0.28 13.58 -22.32
N ALA A 80 0.54 12.54 -22.42
CA ALA A 80 0.40 11.30 -21.66
C ALA A 80 1.21 11.36 -20.36
N MET A 81 0.72 10.67 -19.33
CA MET A 81 1.36 10.59 -18.02
C MET A 81 1.22 9.18 -17.44
N LEU A 82 2.31 8.59 -16.97
CA LEU A 82 2.32 7.32 -16.24
C LEU A 82 2.63 7.58 -14.78
N VAL A 83 1.63 7.36 -13.92
CA VAL A 83 1.72 7.65 -12.49
C VAL A 83 2.03 6.37 -11.73
N PRO A 84 3.20 6.22 -11.10
CA PRO A 84 3.47 5.05 -10.26
C PRO A 84 2.62 5.09 -8.99
N LEU A 85 2.03 3.95 -8.60
CA LEU A 85 1.37 3.84 -7.30
C LEU A 85 2.41 3.90 -6.17
N PRO A 86 2.15 4.64 -5.08
CA PRO A 86 3.00 4.64 -3.89
C PRO A 86 2.75 3.41 -3.02
N GLY A 87 2.88 2.22 -3.63
CA GLY A 87 2.63 0.93 -3.01
C GLY A 87 3.57 0.61 -1.85
N ALA A 88 3.02 0.04 -0.77
CA ALA A 88 3.83 -0.56 0.29
C ALA A 88 4.49 -1.85 -0.22
N THR A 89 5.80 -1.97 -0.03
CA THR A 89 6.61 -3.13 -0.47
C THR A 89 7.53 -3.60 0.65
N PRO A 90 6.99 -4.04 1.80
CA PRO A 90 7.81 -4.51 2.90
C PRO A 90 8.56 -5.80 2.56
N SER A 91 9.76 -5.93 3.10
CA SER A 91 10.69 -7.04 2.80
C SER A 91 10.08 -8.40 3.17
N TRP A 92 9.37 -8.47 4.28
CA TRP A 92 8.71 -9.69 4.74
C TRP A 92 7.53 -10.13 3.85
N ILE A 93 6.88 -9.23 3.09
CA ILE A 93 5.92 -9.67 2.05
C ILE A 93 6.65 -10.32 0.88
N GLU A 94 7.81 -9.78 0.49
CA GLU A 94 8.63 -10.40 -0.55
C GLU A 94 9.09 -11.80 -0.13
N GLU A 95 9.49 -11.99 1.13
CA GLU A 95 9.83 -13.30 1.68
C GLU A 95 8.64 -14.26 1.61
N LEU A 96 7.44 -13.80 1.99
CA LEU A 96 6.21 -14.59 1.92
C LEU A 96 5.83 -14.99 0.49
N SER A 97 6.28 -14.26 -0.54
CA SER A 97 6.00 -14.58 -1.95
C SER A 97 6.74 -15.83 -2.46
N ARG A 98 7.71 -16.32 -1.68
CA ARG A 98 8.48 -17.53 -1.97
C ARG A 98 7.76 -18.72 -1.34
N PRO A 99 7.45 -19.78 -2.10
CA PRO A 99 6.86 -20.98 -1.53
C PRO A 99 7.78 -21.55 -0.45
N GLN A 100 7.23 -21.75 0.74
CA GLN A 100 7.85 -22.51 1.82
C GLN A 100 6.96 -23.72 2.11
N GLU A 101 7.50 -24.75 2.74
CA GLU A 101 6.70 -25.93 3.12
C GLU A 101 5.74 -25.55 4.26
N ASP A 102 6.24 -25.66 5.50
CA ASP A 102 5.46 -25.45 6.71
C ASP A 102 6.12 -24.39 7.60
N TYR A 103 5.35 -23.40 8.01
CA TYR A 103 5.80 -22.37 8.95
C TYR A 103 4.65 -21.82 9.80
N SER A 104 5.04 -21.25 10.94
CA SER A 104 4.11 -20.54 11.84
C SER A 104 4.27 -19.03 11.69
N LEU A 105 3.14 -18.34 11.57
CA LEU A 105 3.03 -16.90 11.73
C LEU A 105 2.93 -16.56 13.22
N LYS A 106 3.40 -15.37 13.61
CA LYS A 106 3.24 -14.88 14.99
C LYS A 106 1.77 -14.66 15.36
N PHE A 107 0.94 -14.32 14.38
CA PHE A 107 -0.49 -14.12 14.52
C PHE A 107 -1.17 -14.12 13.14
N PRO A 108 -2.48 -14.47 13.05
CA PRO A 108 -3.29 -14.18 11.88
C PRO A 108 -3.38 -12.67 11.67
N PHE A 109 -3.33 -12.20 10.43
CA PHE A 109 -3.21 -10.78 10.16
C PHE A 109 -4.07 -10.28 9.00
N VAL A 110 -4.27 -8.96 9.00
CA VAL A 110 -4.81 -8.22 7.87
C VAL A 110 -3.83 -7.12 7.51
N ILE A 111 -3.57 -6.97 6.22
CA ILE A 111 -2.91 -5.78 5.67
C ILE A 111 -3.74 -5.23 4.53
N GLU A 112 -3.79 -3.91 4.46
CA GLU A 112 -4.60 -3.17 3.51
C GLU A 112 -3.88 -1.89 3.16
N GLN A 113 -3.85 -1.54 1.87
CA GLN A 113 -3.38 -0.25 1.39
C GLN A 113 -4.43 0.33 0.45
N ASN A 114 -4.75 1.61 0.63
CA ASN A 114 -5.70 2.34 -0.17
C ASN A 114 -5.10 3.66 -0.62
N PHE A 115 -5.33 4.00 -1.89
CA PHE A 115 -4.86 5.22 -2.53
C PHE A 115 -6.03 6.01 -3.05
N ALA A 116 -6.03 7.32 -2.76
CA ALA A 116 -6.90 8.29 -3.41
C ALA A 116 -6.03 9.27 -4.20
N LEU A 117 -6.07 9.13 -5.52
CA LEU A 117 -5.37 9.98 -6.48
C LEU A 117 -6.33 11.02 -7.04
N LYS A 118 -6.14 12.28 -6.63
CA LYS A 118 -6.80 13.42 -7.27
C LYS A 118 -5.99 13.80 -8.50
N MET A 119 -6.61 13.69 -9.67
CA MET A 119 -5.93 13.90 -10.94
C MET A 119 -5.96 15.40 -11.35
N PRO A 120 -5.02 15.84 -12.21
CA PRO A 120 -5.02 17.18 -12.77
C PRO A 120 -6.33 17.50 -13.52
N PRO A 121 -6.75 18.77 -13.60
CA PRO A 121 -7.91 19.14 -14.41
C PRO A 121 -7.74 18.66 -15.87
N ARG A 122 -8.86 18.24 -16.49
CA ARG A 122 -8.90 17.73 -17.87
C ARG A 122 -8.06 16.47 -18.12
N SER A 123 -7.78 15.71 -17.07
CA SER A 123 -7.19 14.37 -17.18
C SER A 123 -8.24 13.30 -17.47
N GLU A 124 -7.83 12.26 -18.17
CA GLU A 124 -8.61 11.04 -18.39
C GLU A 124 -7.78 9.81 -18.03
N VAL A 125 -8.35 8.90 -17.24
CA VAL A 125 -7.73 7.60 -16.98
C VAL A 125 -7.88 6.75 -18.23
N VAL A 126 -6.76 6.44 -18.89
CA VAL A 126 -6.77 5.69 -20.16
C VAL A 126 -7.19 4.24 -19.93
N MET A 127 -6.70 3.65 -18.84
CA MET A 127 -7.04 2.29 -18.42
C MET A 127 -7.11 2.26 -16.89
N PRO A 128 -8.29 1.97 -16.30
CA PRO A 128 -8.39 1.82 -14.85
C PRO A 128 -7.61 0.57 -14.40
N PRO A 129 -7.09 0.55 -13.16
CA PRO A 129 -6.47 -0.64 -12.61
C PRO A 129 -7.44 -1.82 -12.65
N GLN A 130 -6.99 -2.96 -13.16
CA GLN A 130 -7.77 -4.20 -13.07
C GLN A 130 -7.97 -4.59 -11.61
N THR A 131 -9.15 -5.12 -11.31
CA THR A 131 -9.46 -5.69 -9.98
C THR A 131 -9.29 -7.20 -10.01
N ALA A 132 -8.98 -7.77 -8.85
CA ALA A 132 -8.85 -9.20 -8.66
C ALA A 132 -9.37 -9.59 -7.27
N ALA A 133 -9.91 -10.80 -7.16
CA ALA A 133 -10.26 -11.39 -5.88
C ALA A 133 -9.89 -12.88 -5.91
N ARG A 134 -9.31 -13.38 -4.82
CA ARG A 134 -8.96 -14.78 -4.63
C ARG A 134 -9.33 -15.20 -3.22
N ASP A 135 -10.01 -16.34 -3.13
CA ASP A 135 -10.26 -17.04 -1.87
C ASP A 135 -9.40 -18.31 -1.90
N LEU A 136 -8.37 -18.34 -1.06
CA LEU A 136 -7.34 -19.36 -0.99
C LEU A 136 -7.41 -20.00 0.41
N GLU A 137 -8.62 -20.47 0.74
CA GLU A 137 -9.02 -21.03 2.03
C GLU A 137 -8.89 -20.03 3.21
N ARG A 138 -7.77 -20.10 3.94
CA ARG A 138 -7.48 -19.25 5.10
C ARG A 138 -6.83 -17.93 4.70
N VAL A 139 -6.50 -17.77 3.43
CA VAL A 139 -5.90 -16.57 2.84
C VAL A 139 -6.87 -15.97 1.84
N LYS A 140 -7.18 -14.68 1.98
CA LYS A 140 -8.01 -13.95 1.01
C LYS A 140 -7.23 -12.76 0.47
N TYR A 141 -7.30 -12.58 -0.84
CA TYR A 141 -6.73 -11.45 -1.54
C TYR A 141 -7.82 -10.70 -2.29
N SER A 142 -7.80 -9.37 -2.22
CA SER A 142 -8.67 -8.53 -3.05
C SER A 142 -8.00 -7.25 -3.50
N GLU A 143 -8.45 -6.76 -4.65
CA GLU A 143 -8.15 -5.44 -5.19
C GLU A 143 -9.44 -4.71 -5.49
N SER A 144 -9.41 -3.38 -5.34
CA SER A 144 -10.50 -2.49 -5.70
C SER A 144 -9.99 -1.33 -6.55
N ALA A 145 -10.84 -0.86 -7.45
CA ALA A 145 -10.60 0.35 -8.23
C ALA A 145 -11.93 1.03 -8.51
N TYR A 146 -12.01 2.33 -8.22
CA TYR A 146 -13.19 3.14 -8.40
C TYR A 146 -12.81 4.54 -8.86
N HIS A 147 -13.36 4.98 -9.98
CA HIS A 147 -13.11 6.31 -10.53
C HIS A 147 -14.34 7.20 -10.34
N ASN A 148 -14.22 8.21 -9.47
CA ASN A 148 -15.22 9.26 -9.36
C ASN A 148 -14.93 10.37 -10.39
N LYS A 149 -15.58 10.29 -11.56
CA LYS A 149 -15.43 11.29 -12.64
C LYS A 149 -15.80 12.70 -12.20
N ARG A 150 -16.82 12.87 -11.34
CA ARG A 150 -17.27 14.18 -10.85
C ARG A 150 -16.23 14.86 -9.97
N ARG A 151 -15.55 14.09 -9.12
CA ARG A 151 -14.47 14.58 -8.24
C ARG A 151 -13.08 14.47 -8.87
N ASN A 152 -12.99 13.98 -10.11
CA ASN A 152 -11.74 13.67 -10.80
C ASN A 152 -10.74 12.91 -9.91
N THR A 153 -11.25 11.89 -9.19
CA THR A 153 -10.48 11.15 -8.19
C THR A 153 -10.58 9.65 -8.48
N LEU A 154 -9.43 8.99 -8.59
CA LEU A 154 -9.32 7.54 -8.66
C LEU A 154 -8.95 6.99 -7.29
N THR A 155 -9.79 6.10 -6.77
CA THR A 155 -9.52 5.33 -5.57
C THR A 155 -9.17 3.91 -5.95
N THR A 156 -8.09 3.36 -5.40
CA THR A 156 -7.73 1.95 -5.58
C THR A 156 -7.11 1.41 -4.31
N GLY A 157 -7.25 0.11 -4.05
CA GLY A 157 -6.60 -0.52 -2.91
C GLY A 157 -6.42 -2.01 -3.11
N THR A 158 -5.61 -2.60 -2.24
CA THR A 158 -5.44 -4.05 -2.14
C THR A 158 -5.43 -4.49 -0.68
N LYS A 159 -5.87 -5.72 -0.43
CA LYS A 159 -6.02 -6.31 0.90
C LYS A 159 -5.62 -7.77 0.90
N ILE A 160 -4.88 -8.16 1.95
CA ILE A 160 -4.64 -9.56 2.31
C ILE A 160 -5.26 -9.80 3.69
N ILE A 161 -6.00 -10.90 3.82
CA ILE A 161 -6.52 -11.41 5.08
C ILE A 161 -5.98 -12.82 5.27
N VAL A 162 -5.29 -13.06 6.38
CA VAL A 162 -4.84 -14.38 6.82
C VAL A 162 -5.53 -14.70 8.14
N SER A 163 -6.28 -15.79 8.16
CA SER A 163 -7.15 -16.18 9.29
C SER A 163 -6.61 -17.32 10.14
N THR A 164 -5.36 -17.73 9.90
CA THR A 164 -4.66 -18.81 10.60
C THR A 164 -3.24 -18.35 10.96
N ASP A 165 -2.68 -18.92 12.02
CA ASP A 165 -1.28 -18.74 12.41
C ASP A 165 -0.38 -19.88 11.92
N ARG A 166 -0.96 -20.94 11.34
CA ARG A 166 -0.23 -22.04 10.71
C ARG A 166 -0.41 -22.00 9.21
N ALA A 167 0.71 -21.95 8.49
CA ALA A 167 0.78 -22.04 7.05
C ALA A 167 1.40 -23.39 6.68
N ALA A 168 0.55 -24.32 6.25
CA ALA A 168 0.92 -25.62 5.70
C ALA A 168 0.20 -25.81 4.36
N ASP A 169 0.79 -26.59 3.46
CA ASP A 169 0.23 -26.98 2.15
C ASP A 169 -0.42 -25.81 1.36
N LEU A 170 -1.75 -25.81 1.29
CA LEU A 170 -2.56 -24.88 0.51
C LEU A 170 -2.52 -23.46 1.10
N VAL A 171 -2.39 -23.31 2.41
CA VAL A 171 -2.30 -22.00 3.07
C VAL A 171 -0.97 -21.34 2.72
N SER A 172 0.13 -22.08 2.75
CA SER A 172 1.45 -21.57 2.36
C SER A 172 1.46 -21.11 0.90
N ARG A 173 0.94 -21.94 -0.02
CA ARG A 173 0.81 -21.59 -1.44
C ARG A 173 -0.11 -20.38 -1.65
N GLY A 174 -1.22 -20.32 -0.92
CA GLY A 174 -2.17 -19.22 -0.98
C GLY A 174 -1.57 -17.90 -0.51
N LEU A 175 -0.78 -17.94 0.57
CA LEU A 175 -0.05 -16.77 1.08
C LEU A 175 1.03 -16.32 0.10
N ALA A 176 1.76 -17.25 -0.52
CA ALA A 176 2.75 -16.91 -1.55
C ALA A 176 2.12 -16.26 -2.79
N GLU A 177 0.97 -16.76 -3.26
CA GLU A 177 0.24 -16.12 -4.36
C GLU A 177 -0.24 -14.73 -3.95
N ALA A 178 -0.86 -14.58 -2.78
CA ALA A 178 -1.36 -13.30 -2.29
C ALA A 178 -0.24 -12.26 -2.15
N ALA A 179 0.90 -12.66 -1.59
CA ALA A 179 2.09 -11.83 -1.46
C ALA A 179 2.65 -11.38 -2.82
N ARG A 180 2.72 -12.28 -3.82
CA ARG A 180 3.12 -11.92 -5.18
C ARG A 180 2.18 -10.88 -5.79
N ARG A 181 0.86 -11.08 -5.67
CA ARG A 181 -0.14 -10.13 -6.16
C ARG A 181 -0.06 -8.78 -5.46
N TRP A 182 0.26 -8.74 -4.17
CA TRP A 182 0.52 -7.50 -3.44
C TRP A 182 1.71 -6.74 -4.03
N MET A 183 2.82 -7.43 -4.31
CA MET A 183 4.00 -6.83 -4.93
C MET A 183 3.73 -6.35 -6.35
N ASP A 184 3.01 -7.13 -7.15
CA ASP A 184 2.57 -6.74 -8.49
C ASP A 184 1.69 -5.48 -8.42
N TYR A 185 0.72 -5.45 -7.50
CA TYR A 185 -0.13 -4.29 -7.27
C TYR A 185 0.67 -3.04 -6.89
N ALA A 186 1.61 -3.17 -5.97
CA ALA A 186 2.45 -2.06 -5.51
C ALA A 186 3.37 -1.50 -6.62
N SER A 187 3.62 -2.28 -7.68
CA SER A 187 4.40 -1.86 -8.85
C SER A 187 3.57 -1.24 -9.98
N LYS A 188 2.22 -1.26 -9.88
CA LYS A 188 1.33 -0.76 -10.94
C LYS A 188 1.53 0.73 -11.21
N THR A 189 1.34 1.09 -12.47
CA THR A 189 1.26 2.48 -12.92
C THR A 189 -0.14 2.79 -13.44
N ILE A 190 -0.63 4.01 -13.23
CA ILE A 190 -1.90 4.49 -13.77
C ILE A 190 -1.60 5.34 -15.01
N PRO A 191 -2.03 4.92 -16.22
CA PRO A 191 -1.92 5.73 -17.41
C PRO A 191 -3.01 6.80 -17.46
N LEU A 192 -2.60 8.05 -17.55
CA LEU A 192 -3.43 9.23 -17.71
C LEU A 192 -3.16 9.92 -19.04
N ARG A 193 -4.18 10.55 -19.60
CA ARG A 193 -4.08 11.52 -20.69
C ARG A 193 -4.52 12.88 -20.17
N VAL A 194 -3.64 13.86 -20.20
CA VAL A 194 -3.92 15.25 -19.83
C VAL A 194 -4.22 16.01 -21.12
N LYS A 195 -5.47 16.44 -21.29
CA LYS A 195 -5.85 17.28 -22.44
C LYS A 195 -5.26 18.68 -22.24
N GLN A 196 -4.60 19.20 -23.28
CA GLN A 196 -4.12 20.59 -23.34
C GLN A 196 -5.31 21.55 -23.31
#